data_AF-A0A382LN41-F1
#
_entry.id   AF-A0A382LN41-F1
#
_cell.length_a   1.000
_cell.length_b   1.000
_cell.length_c   1.000
_cell.angle_alpha   90.00
_cell.angle_beta   90.00
_cell.angle_gamma   90.00
#
_symmetry.space_group_name_H-M   'P 1'
#
loop_
_entity.id
_entity.type
_entity.pdbx_description
1 polymer ?
#
loop_
_entity_poly.entity_id
_entity_poly.type
_entity_poly.pdbx_seq_one_letter_code
_entity_poly.pdbx_strand_id
1 'polypeptide(L)'
;MARPTPKTSADYTFGVSQVPLYTRFNGREVASGYYSNQRTDSGHTVGVTSEKYGLVKNSELVDIAREGFKANGLQDYDEQLFVAREGSRFFGVYDFKNEVSRIPRKGDEIGMRFTLNNSYDRTCRVGISIGMLRLVCTNGMTSLENEQGMTARHSSTVTLGSIAGAI
;
A
#
# COMPACT_ATOMS: atom_id res chain seq x y z
N MET A 1 25.98 -14.26 -6.71
CA MET A 1 25.95 -12.78 -6.66
C MET A 1 24.64 -12.35 -6.01
N ALA A 2 24.68 -11.52 -4.97
CA ALA A 2 23.47 -10.98 -4.36
C ALA A 2 22.76 -10.07 -5.36
N ARG A 3 21.45 -10.28 -5.57
CA ARG A 3 20.65 -9.40 -6.42
C ARG A 3 20.64 -8.00 -5.78
N PRO A 4 20.96 -6.92 -6.51
CA PRO A 4 20.85 -5.58 -5.96
C PRO A 4 19.41 -5.35 -5.51
N THR A 5 19.25 -4.87 -4.27
CA THR A 5 17.93 -4.55 -3.71
C THR A 5 17.26 -3.50 -4.61
N PRO A 6 16.03 -3.74 -5.07
CA PRO A 6 15.30 -2.74 -5.85
C PRO A 6 15.25 -1.42 -5.08
N LYS A 7 15.53 -0.30 -5.74
CA LYS A 7 15.52 1.02 -5.10
C LYS A 7 14.13 1.31 -4.53
N THR A 8 14.11 1.83 -3.31
CA THR A 8 12.92 2.44 -2.70
C THR A 8 12.91 3.93 -2.96
N SER A 9 11.72 4.53 -2.98
CA SER A 9 11.52 5.98 -3.15
C SER A 9 10.40 6.46 -2.24
N ALA A 10 10.52 7.69 -1.73
CA ALA A 10 9.45 8.37 -1.01
C ALA A 10 8.42 9.02 -1.96
N ASP A 11 8.71 9.11 -3.25
CA ASP A 11 7.76 9.59 -4.25
C ASP A 11 6.69 8.52 -4.53
N TYR A 12 5.56 8.61 -3.82
CA TYR A 12 4.41 7.72 -3.99
C TYR A 12 3.22 8.38 -4.71
N THR A 13 3.27 9.70 -4.91
CA THR A 13 2.16 10.53 -5.40
C THR A 13 2.07 10.61 -6.92
N PHE A 14 2.99 9.97 -7.65
CA PHE A 14 2.97 9.95 -9.11
C PHE A 14 1.64 9.39 -9.67
N GLY A 15 1.18 9.97 -10.76
CA GLY A 15 0.01 9.47 -11.48
C GLY A 15 0.32 8.17 -12.23
N VAL A 16 -0.69 7.31 -12.37
CA VAL A 16 -0.60 6.06 -13.15
C VAL A 16 -1.80 5.94 -14.07
N SER A 17 -1.54 5.61 -15.33
CA SER A 17 -2.55 5.32 -16.35
C SER A 17 -2.36 3.94 -16.95
N GLN A 18 -3.47 3.26 -17.26
CA GLN A 18 -3.45 1.97 -17.95
C GLN A 18 -3.47 2.20 -19.47
N VAL A 19 -2.47 1.68 -20.17
CA VAL A 19 -2.28 1.86 -21.63
C VAL A 19 -2.28 0.48 -22.31
N PRO A 20 -3.00 0.26 -23.41
CA PRO A 20 -2.99 -1.02 -24.11
C PRO A 20 -1.58 -1.39 -24.58
N LEU A 21 -1.18 -2.64 -24.35
CA LEU A 21 0.12 -3.15 -24.78
C LEU A 21 -0.06 -3.92 -26.09
N TYR A 22 0.83 -3.64 -27.04
CA TYR A 22 0.84 -4.31 -28.34
C TYR A 22 2.08 -5.20 -28.48
N THR A 23 1.93 -6.28 -29.23
CA THR A 23 3.02 -7.17 -29.62
C THR A 23 3.22 -7.11 -31.13
N ARG A 24 4.29 -7.73 -31.64
CA ARG A 24 4.53 -7.85 -33.07
C ARG A 24 4.34 -9.29 -33.52
N PHE A 25 3.54 -9.47 -34.57
CA PHE A 25 3.38 -10.75 -35.26
C PHE A 25 3.48 -10.51 -36.77
N ASN A 26 4.43 -11.18 -37.43
CA ASN A 26 4.72 -11.00 -38.87
C ASN A 26 4.93 -9.53 -39.28
N GLY A 27 5.64 -8.75 -38.46
CA GLY A 27 5.93 -7.34 -38.72
C GLY A 27 4.76 -6.38 -38.52
N ARG A 28 3.57 -6.87 -38.14
CA ARG A 28 2.40 -6.06 -37.80
C ARG A 28 2.22 -5.96 -36.30
N GLU A 29 1.71 -4.81 -35.87
CA GLU A 29 1.31 -4.59 -34.49
C GLU A 29 -0.03 -5.29 -34.21
N VAL A 30 -0.08 -6.11 -33.17
CA VAL A 30 -1.24 -6.91 -32.78
C VAL A 30 -1.50 -6.65 -31.29
N ALA A 31 -2.77 -6.46 -30.91
CA ALA A 31 -3.14 -6.27 -29.52
C ALA A 31 -2.74 -7.50 -28.68
N SER A 32 -2.04 -7.27 -27.57
CA SER A 32 -1.57 -8.36 -26.71
C SER A 32 -2.65 -8.92 -25.78
N GLY A 33 -3.77 -8.20 -25.61
CA GLY A 33 -4.77 -8.48 -24.56
C GLY A 33 -4.33 -8.05 -23.16
N TYR A 34 -3.10 -7.55 -23.01
CA TYR A 34 -2.58 -6.97 -21.78
C TYR A 34 -2.47 -5.46 -21.89
N TYR A 35 -2.41 -4.83 -20.73
CA TYR A 35 -2.25 -3.40 -20.56
C TYR A 35 -1.03 -3.12 -19.70
N SER A 36 -0.37 -2.02 -19.98
CA SER A 36 0.76 -1.48 -19.25
C SER A 36 0.25 -0.38 -18.32
N ASN A 37 0.43 -0.56 -17.01
CA ASN A 37 0.29 0.53 -16.06
C ASN A 37 1.57 1.36 -16.12
N GLN A 38 1.44 2.62 -16.53
CA GLN A 38 2.57 3.53 -16.77
C GLN A 38 2.43 4.75 -15.90
N ARG A 39 3.56 5.24 -15.37
CA ARG A 39 3.58 6.53 -14.70
C ARG A 39 3.29 7.64 -15.71
N THR A 40 2.45 8.60 -15.32
CA THR A 40 2.06 9.70 -16.20
C THR A 40 3.16 10.76 -16.38
N ASP A 41 4.13 10.80 -15.47
CA ASP A 41 5.22 11.78 -15.47
C ASP A 41 6.40 11.39 -16.38
N SER A 42 6.68 10.09 -16.49
CA SER A 42 7.88 9.53 -17.11
C SER A 42 7.58 8.50 -18.19
N GLY A 43 6.34 8.03 -18.29
CA GLY A 43 5.97 6.90 -19.16
C GLY A 43 6.53 5.56 -18.69
N HIS A 44 7.22 5.51 -17.55
CA HIS A 44 7.83 4.28 -17.04
C HIS A 44 6.75 3.25 -16.67
N THR A 45 6.89 2.04 -17.20
CA THR A 45 5.98 0.92 -16.90
C THR A 45 6.22 0.38 -15.50
N VAL A 46 5.25 0.59 -14.62
CA VAL A 46 5.27 0.08 -13.23
C VAL A 46 4.58 -1.28 -13.10
N GLY A 47 3.89 -1.76 -14.14
CA GLY A 47 3.30 -3.09 -14.14
C GLY A 47 2.59 -3.43 -15.42
N VAL A 48 2.39 -4.72 -15.67
CA VAL A 48 1.57 -5.23 -16.78
C VAL A 48 0.38 -5.96 -16.19
N THR A 49 -0.82 -5.61 -16.64
CA THR A 49 -2.11 -6.05 -16.09
C THR A 49 -3.10 -6.41 -17.20
N SER A 50 -4.28 -6.87 -16.82
CA SER A 50 -5.43 -6.98 -17.74
C SER A 50 -6.26 -5.70 -17.70
N GLU A 51 -7.15 -5.54 -18.68
CA GLU A 51 -8.11 -4.43 -18.77
C GLU A 51 -8.98 -4.27 -17.51
N LYS A 52 -9.34 -5.41 -16.90
CA LYS A 52 -10.23 -5.44 -15.72
C LYS A 52 -9.53 -5.04 -14.42
N TYR A 53 -8.24 -4.74 -14.47
CA TYR A 53 -7.47 -4.38 -13.28
C TYR A 53 -7.87 -2.99 -12.81
N GLY A 54 -8.53 -2.93 -11.65
CA GLY A 54 -8.88 -1.66 -11.00
C GLY A 54 -7.63 -0.96 -10.48
N LEU A 55 -7.25 0.16 -11.12
CA LEU A 55 -6.17 1.02 -10.67
C LEU A 55 -6.64 1.81 -9.44
N VAL A 56 -5.91 1.65 -8.33
CA VAL A 56 -6.09 2.45 -7.11
C VAL A 56 -4.85 3.33 -6.96
N LYS A 57 -5.01 4.65 -6.94
CA LYS A 57 -3.86 5.56 -6.77
C LYS A 57 -3.40 5.54 -5.31
N ASN A 58 -2.08 5.58 -5.11
CA ASN A 58 -1.51 5.57 -3.76
C ASN A 58 -1.94 6.82 -2.97
N SER A 59 -2.01 7.98 -3.63
CA SER A 59 -2.48 9.23 -3.01
C SER A 59 -3.90 9.08 -2.48
N GLU A 60 -4.82 8.56 -3.29
CA GLU A 60 -6.22 8.35 -2.91
C GLU A 60 -6.34 7.37 -1.72
N LEU A 61 -5.53 6.31 -1.69
CA LEU A 61 -5.50 5.36 -0.57
C LEU A 61 -4.98 6.02 0.73
N VAL A 62 -3.94 6.84 0.63
CA VAL A 62 -3.38 7.58 1.77
C VAL A 62 -4.37 8.61 2.30
N ASP A 63 -5.05 9.34 1.41
CA ASP A 63 -6.02 10.36 1.79
C ASP A 63 -7.20 9.73 2.54
N ILE A 64 -7.73 8.60 2.07
CA ILE A 64 -8.79 7.85 2.75
C ILE A 64 -8.35 7.39 4.14
N ALA A 65 -7.11 6.90 4.27
CA ALA A 65 -6.59 6.48 5.56
C ALA A 65 -6.50 7.66 6.53
N ARG A 66 -5.95 8.79 6.09
CA ARG A 66 -5.82 10.00 6.91
C ARG A 66 -7.18 10.60 7.28
N GLU A 67 -8.16 10.57 6.38
CA GLU A 67 -9.54 10.97 6.66
C GLU A 67 -10.18 10.07 7.72
N GLY A 68 -10.01 8.74 7.59
CA GLY A 68 -10.46 7.77 8.58
C GLY A 68 -9.81 7.97 9.95
N PHE A 69 -8.51 8.26 10.00
CA PHE A 69 -7.81 8.58 11.25
C PHE A 69 -8.38 9.84 11.90
N LYS A 70 -8.56 10.91 11.12
CA LYS A 70 -9.13 12.17 11.60
C LYS A 70 -10.55 11.99 12.14
N ALA A 71 -11.38 11.20 11.47
CA ALA A 71 -12.75 10.89 11.90
C ALA A 71 -12.78 10.12 13.24
N ASN A 72 -11.78 9.28 13.49
CA ASN A 72 -11.62 8.52 14.72
C ASN A 72 -10.78 9.23 15.80
N GLY A 73 -10.40 10.50 15.59
CA GLY A 73 -9.61 11.27 16.57
C GLY A 73 -8.13 10.90 16.64
N LEU A 74 -7.64 10.08 15.72
CA LEU A 74 -6.26 9.60 15.65
C LEU A 74 -5.40 10.62 14.88
N GLN A 75 -4.75 11.54 15.59
CA GLN A 75 -4.00 12.64 14.96
C GLN A 75 -2.50 12.63 15.24
N ASP A 76 -2.04 11.88 16.23
CA ASP A 76 -0.63 11.81 16.62
C ASP A 76 -0.03 10.46 16.22
N TYR A 77 0.67 10.45 15.09
CA TYR A 77 1.31 9.26 14.54
C TYR A 77 2.61 9.59 13.81
N ASP A 78 3.55 8.63 13.83
CA ASP A 78 4.69 8.64 12.91
C ASP A 78 4.28 8.01 11.59
N GLU A 79 4.60 8.66 10.48
CA GLU A 79 4.25 8.21 9.14
C GLU A 79 5.51 7.77 8.36
N GLN A 80 5.41 6.63 7.68
CA GLN A 80 6.39 6.16 6.71
C GLN A 80 5.69 5.71 5.44
N LEU A 81 5.85 6.48 4.36
CA LEU A 81 5.28 6.18 3.05
C LEU A 81 6.41 5.96 2.05
N PHE A 82 6.40 4.83 1.35
CA PHE A 82 7.39 4.56 0.33
C PHE A 82 6.86 3.63 -0.75
N VAL A 83 7.47 3.75 -1.93
CA VAL A 83 7.33 2.79 -3.02
C VAL A 83 8.61 1.98 -3.19
N ALA A 84 8.44 0.74 -3.61
CA ALA A 84 9.52 -0.19 -3.92
C ALA A 84 9.38 -0.68 -5.36
N ARG A 85 10.42 -1.36 -5.85
CA ARG A 85 10.44 -1.96 -7.20
C ARG A 85 10.10 -0.94 -8.28
N GLU A 86 10.81 0.20 -8.25
CA GLU A 86 10.68 1.26 -9.25
C GLU A 86 9.25 1.86 -9.33
N GLY A 87 8.49 1.78 -8.23
CA GLY A 87 7.14 2.31 -8.14
C GLY A 87 6.04 1.26 -8.28
N SER A 88 6.36 -0.02 -8.50
CA SER A 88 5.33 -1.05 -8.70
C SER A 88 4.55 -1.40 -7.43
N ARG A 89 5.16 -1.21 -6.25
CA ARG A 89 4.55 -1.51 -4.95
C ARG A 89 4.64 -0.32 -4.02
N PHE A 90 3.57 -0.10 -3.27
CA PHE A 90 3.47 0.92 -2.25
C PHE A 90 3.27 0.29 -0.87
N PHE A 91 3.92 0.88 0.11
CA PHE A 91 3.80 0.57 1.53
C PHE A 91 3.62 1.87 2.31
N GLY A 92 2.60 1.92 3.14
CA GLY A 92 2.40 2.96 4.14
C GLY A 92 2.37 2.35 5.53
N VAL A 93 3.01 3.00 6.49
CA VAL A 93 3.01 2.60 7.90
C VAL A 93 2.72 3.83 8.74
N TYR A 94 1.79 3.69 9.67
CA TYR A 94 1.45 4.72 10.66
C TYR A 94 1.56 4.12 12.05
N ASP A 95 2.41 4.69 12.90
CA ASP A 95 2.61 4.25 14.28
C ASP A 95 2.01 5.26 15.26
N PHE A 96 0.98 4.84 15.98
CA PHE A 96 0.32 5.62 17.00
C PHE A 96 0.94 5.32 18.37
N LYS A 97 1.81 6.23 18.82
CA LYS A 97 2.59 6.08 20.06
C LYS A 97 1.82 6.40 21.33
N ASN A 98 0.73 7.18 21.24
CA ASN A 98 -0.05 7.62 22.40
C ASN A 98 -1.29 6.77 22.67
N GLU A 99 -1.70 5.93 21.72
CA GLU A 99 -2.81 4.99 21.88
C GLU A 99 -2.34 3.72 22.61
N VAL A 100 -1.75 3.91 23.79
CA VAL A 100 -1.12 2.85 24.58
C VAL A 100 -2.12 2.26 25.56
N SER A 101 -2.59 1.05 25.28
CA SER A 101 -3.33 0.26 26.27
C SER A 101 -2.36 -0.55 27.13
N ARG A 102 -2.36 -0.31 28.44
CA ARG A 102 -1.61 -1.13 29.41
C ARG A 102 -2.31 -2.48 29.60
N ILE A 103 -1.62 -3.57 29.28
CA ILE A 103 -2.10 -4.91 29.62
C ILE A 103 -1.96 -5.10 31.14
N PRO A 104 -2.97 -5.67 31.84
CA PRO A 104 -2.90 -5.93 33.28
C PRO A 104 -1.83 -6.96 33.71
N ARG A 105 -1.20 -7.68 32.77
CA ARG A 105 -0.07 -8.59 33.05
C ARG A 105 1.27 -7.90 32.78
N LYS A 106 1.72 -7.11 33.76
CA LYS A 106 3.08 -6.55 33.94
C LYS A 106 3.69 -5.81 32.73
N GLY A 107 3.56 -4.49 32.72
CA GLY A 107 4.59 -3.57 32.21
C GLY A 107 4.81 -3.44 30.70
N ASP A 108 4.07 -4.19 29.88
CA ASP A 108 4.15 -4.05 28.42
C ASP A 108 3.26 -2.89 27.93
N GLU A 109 3.87 -1.97 27.20
CA GLU A 109 3.16 -0.93 26.43
C GLU A 109 2.80 -1.52 25.07
N ILE A 110 1.53 -1.40 24.66
CA ILE A 110 1.10 -1.76 23.30
C ILE A 110 0.95 -0.46 22.51
N GLY A 111 1.69 -0.30 21.41
CA GLY A 111 1.40 0.72 20.40
C GLY A 111 0.45 0.17 19.32
N MET A 112 -0.24 1.05 18.62
CA MET A 112 -1.06 0.68 17.46
C MET A 112 -0.31 1.01 16.18
N ARG A 113 -0.29 0.08 15.22
CA ARG A 113 0.29 0.27 13.88
C ARG A 113 -0.78 0.09 12.83
N PHE A 114 -0.89 1.03 11.91
CA PHE A 114 -1.70 0.89 10.71
C PHE A 114 -0.79 0.65 9.51
N THR A 115 -1.13 -0.28 8.65
CA THR A 115 -0.39 -0.51 7.41
C THR A 115 -1.29 -0.42 6.19
N LEU A 116 -0.74 0.20 5.14
CA LEU A 116 -1.33 0.29 3.81
C LEU A 116 -0.45 -0.46 2.84
N ASN A 117 -1.06 -1.21 1.95
CA ASN A 117 -0.35 -1.87 0.86
C ASN A 117 -1.12 -1.75 -0.45
N ASN A 118 -0.39 -1.50 -1.53
CA ASN A 118 -0.95 -1.40 -2.88
C ASN A 118 0.07 -1.85 -3.93
N SER A 119 -0.39 -2.30 -5.10
CA SER A 119 0.49 -2.56 -6.23
C SER A 119 -0.12 -2.21 -7.57
N TYR A 120 0.74 -1.86 -8.52
CA TYR A 120 0.39 -1.64 -9.93
C TYR A 120 0.72 -2.84 -10.82
N ASP A 121 1.36 -3.88 -10.29
CA ASP A 121 1.89 -5.03 -11.03
C ASP A 121 1.17 -6.37 -10.72
N ARG A 122 0.01 -6.34 -10.06
CA ARG A 122 -0.77 -7.52 -9.58
C ARG A 122 -0.11 -8.32 -8.47
N THR A 123 1.02 -7.87 -7.93
CA THR A 123 1.77 -8.70 -6.98
C THR A 123 1.33 -8.52 -5.53
N CYS A 124 0.54 -7.48 -5.22
CA CYS A 124 -0.15 -7.29 -3.96
C CYS A 124 -1.62 -6.90 -4.21
N ARG A 125 -2.48 -7.25 -3.26
CA ARG A 125 -3.82 -6.68 -3.19
C ARG A 125 -3.75 -5.27 -2.61
N VAL A 126 -4.75 -4.45 -2.89
CA VAL A 126 -4.95 -3.23 -2.10
C VAL A 126 -5.43 -3.67 -0.72
N GLY A 127 -4.85 -3.12 0.33
CA GLY A 127 -5.16 -3.56 1.67
C GLY A 127 -4.82 -2.53 2.74
N ILE A 128 -5.51 -2.74 3.85
CA ILE A 128 -5.43 -1.96 5.06
C ILE A 128 -5.39 -2.95 6.22
N SER A 129 -4.45 -2.79 7.14
CA SER A 129 -4.42 -3.58 8.37
C SER A 129 -4.05 -2.75 9.58
N ILE A 130 -4.59 -3.16 10.72
CA ILE A 130 -4.35 -2.62 12.05
C ILE A 130 -3.67 -3.71 12.85
N GLY A 131 -2.49 -3.40 13.36
CA GLY A 131 -1.68 -4.27 14.19
C GLY A 131 -1.47 -3.68 15.59
N MET A 132 -1.44 -4.54 16.60
CA MET A 132 -0.93 -4.18 17.93
C MET A 132 0.56 -4.49 18.00
N LEU A 133 1.37 -3.46 18.24
CA LEU A 133 2.81 -3.56 18.49
C LEU A 133 3.04 -3.68 20.00
N ARG A 134 3.46 -4.84 20.47
CA ARG A 134 3.94 -5.00 21.84
C ARG A 134 5.36 -4.48 21.96
N LEU A 135 5.56 -3.49 22.82
CA LEU A 135 6.87 -2.97 23.20
C LEU A 135 7.46 -3.90 24.27
N VAL A 136 8.33 -4.80 23.84
CA VAL A 136 9.07 -5.68 24.74
C VAL A 136 10.35 -4.94 25.16
N CYS A 137 10.27 -4.27 26.31
CA CYS A 137 11.33 -3.62 27.10
C CYS A 137 11.96 -2.29 26.61
N THR A 138 12.60 -1.60 27.56
CA THR A 138 13.27 -0.27 27.51
C THR A 138 14.29 -0.04 26.38
N ASN A 139 14.59 -1.06 25.58
CA ASN A 139 15.55 -1.02 24.48
C ASN A 139 14.87 -0.81 23.11
N GLY A 140 13.55 -0.61 23.06
CA GLY A 140 12.81 -0.25 21.85
C GLY A 140 12.45 -1.41 20.92
N MET A 141 12.43 -2.65 21.42
CA MET A 141 12.05 -3.82 20.61
C MET A 141 10.52 -3.94 20.54
N THR A 142 9.96 -3.89 19.33
CA THR A 142 8.53 -4.08 19.08
C THR A 142 8.24 -5.39 18.34
N SER A 143 7.25 -6.14 18.80
CA SER A 143 6.71 -7.30 18.06
C SER A 143 5.23 -7.10 17.74
N LEU A 144 4.79 -7.48 16.55
CA LEU A 144 3.39 -7.41 16.14
C LEU A 144 2.66 -8.66 16.68
N GLU A 145 1.70 -8.48 17.59
CA GLU A 145 1.03 -9.60 18.29
C GLU A 145 -0.31 -9.99 17.66
N ASN A 146 -1.08 -9.00 17.19
CA ASN A 146 -2.36 -9.24 16.53
C ASN A 146 -2.53 -8.28 15.37
N GLU A 147 -2.96 -8.78 14.22
CA GLU A 147 -3.26 -8.02 13.02
C GLU A 147 -4.69 -8.31 12.55
N GLN A 148 -5.49 -7.27 12.39
CA GLN A 148 -6.80 -7.34 11.73
C GLN A 148 -6.75 -6.45 10.51
N GLY A 149 -7.25 -6.93 9.38
CA GLY A 149 -7.19 -6.14 8.16
C GLY A 149 -8.15 -6.59 7.09
N MET A 150 -8.38 -5.69 6.15
CA MET A 150 -9.16 -5.96 4.95
C MET A 150 -8.25 -5.86 3.73
N THR A 151 -8.40 -6.82 2.81
CA THR A 151 -7.75 -6.74 1.50
C THR A 151 -8.78 -6.91 0.40
N ALA A 152 -8.65 -6.13 -0.67
CA ALA A 152 -9.49 -6.23 -1.85
C ALA A 152 -8.64 -6.54 -3.08
N ARG A 153 -9.13 -7.44 -3.95
CA ARG A 153 -8.47 -7.72 -5.22
C ARG A 153 -8.64 -6.54 -6.15
N HIS A 154 -7.60 -6.16 -6.89
CA HIS A 154 -7.72 -5.18 -7.95
C HIS A 154 -8.68 -5.68 -9.05
N SER A 155 -9.92 -5.21 -8.98
CA SER A 155 -10.95 -5.41 -10.00
C SER A 155 -11.62 -4.08 -10.28
N SER A 156 -12.20 -3.93 -11.47
CA SER A 156 -12.99 -2.75 -11.85
C SER A 156 -14.18 -2.46 -10.92
N THR A 157 -14.56 -3.43 -10.07
CA THR A 157 -15.67 -3.30 -9.11
C THR A 157 -15.22 -2.82 -7.74
N VAL A 158 -13.91 -2.86 -7.43
CA VAL A 158 -13.44 -2.34 -6.14
C VAL A 158 -13.50 -0.82 -6.17
N THR A 159 -14.35 -0.29 -5.30
CA THR A 159 -14.45 1.14 -5.04
C THR A 159 -13.69 1.49 -3.77
N LEU A 160 -13.14 2.69 -3.74
CA LEU A 160 -12.47 3.25 -2.57
C LEU A 160 -13.38 3.31 -1.33
N GLY A 161 -14.70 3.42 -1.52
CA GLY A 161 -15.67 3.45 -0.42
C GLY A 161 -15.75 2.15 0.39
N SER A 162 -15.53 0.98 -0.23
CA SER A 162 -15.48 -0.27 0.54
C SER A 162 -14.24 -0.34 1.43
N ILE A 163 -13.13 0.24 0.96
CA ILE A 163 -11.86 0.36 1.69
C ILE A 163 -12.01 1.33 2.86
N ALA A 164 -12.65 2.48 2.63
CA ALA A 164 -12.89 3.49 3.67
C ALA A 164 -13.73 2.95 4.84
N GLY A 165 -14.75 2.12 4.56
CA GLY A 165 -15.60 1.55 5.61
C GLY A 165 -14.92 0.52 6.52
N ALA A 166 -13.67 0.14 6.24
CA ALA A 166 -12.88 -0.77 7.07
C ALA A 166 -11.92 -0.05 8.04
N ILE A 167 -11.89 1.30 8.00
CA ILE A 167 -11.09 2.17 8.87
C ILE A 167 -11.99 2.77 9.94
#